data_AF-A0AAC9SUU6-F1
#
_entry.id   AF-A0AAC9SUU6-F1
#
_cell.length_a   1.000
_cell.length_b   1.000
_cell.length_c   1.000
_cell.angle_alpha   90.00
_cell.angle_beta   90.00
_cell.angle_gamma   90.00
#
_symmetry.space_group_name_H-M   'P 1'
#
loop_
_entity.id
_entity.type
_entity.pdbx_description
1 polymer ?
#
loop_
_entity_poly.entity_id
_entity_poly.type
_entity_poly.pdbx_seq_one_letter_code
_entity_poly.pdbx_strand_id
1 'polypeptide(L)'
;MVTVDPALPPLAPAPSPSAAGSPAPGDAEPGEGGLDALTLGRRIRDRRHRLGLTLDTLAAAVDRAPSQISMIENGKREPRLSMLRLIAAALNTTVDELLRTDAPTPRAALEIAVERAQRGPVFTALGLPRLRVGPGQPDETLQTILTLHNEIERLHRERAATPEEARRANAQLRAEMRARDNYFPELEAQALELLTAVGHSGGPVSHQVVADMAAHLGFSLHYVGDLPHSTRSVTDKRNGRIYLPTEQAASRDSRSPILQAFASHLCGHVEPGNYADFLRQRVETNYLTAAILLPETDTLRLLNDAKAARRISLEDLRDAFSVSYETAAHRFTNLATARLGIPVHFMKVHESGTIIKAYENDDVQFPSDALGAVEGSTVCRSWTARTVFDVPDRFSPWYQYTDTPAGTFWCTSRIEKAKEGDYSVSVGVPFAHVNWFRGRETPNRAVSRCPDESCCRRAPDELSDRWEGQAWPVARTPTSLLAALPTGTFPGVDPTEVYQFLEAHAPA
;
A
#
# COMPACT_ATOMS: atom_id res chain seq x y z
N MET A 1 -2.35 -14.05 -61.80
CA MET A 1 -1.25 -14.58 -60.98
C MET A 1 -1.74 -14.54 -59.54
N VAL A 2 -2.45 -15.55 -59.00
CA VAL A 2 -1.97 -16.91 -58.69
C VAL A 2 -0.60 -16.79 -58.03
N THR A 3 -0.48 -16.91 -56.72
CA THR A 3 -0.39 -18.24 -56.07
C THR A 3 -0.90 -18.26 -54.63
N VAL A 4 -1.45 -19.42 -54.28
CA VAL A 4 -1.95 -19.87 -52.98
C VAL A 4 -0.93 -20.87 -52.42
N ASP A 5 -0.53 -20.66 -51.15
CA ASP A 5 0.00 -21.57 -50.10
C ASP A 5 1.29 -22.40 -50.37
N PRO A 6 2.09 -22.76 -49.33
CA PRO A 6 1.66 -23.80 -48.38
C PRO A 6 2.13 -23.70 -46.91
N ALA A 7 1.25 -24.17 -46.02
CA ALA A 7 1.49 -25.10 -44.90
C ALA A 7 2.44 -24.68 -43.74
N LEU A 8 1.82 -24.27 -42.62
CA LEU A 8 2.42 -24.29 -41.28
C LEU A 8 2.54 -25.74 -40.76
N PRO A 9 3.69 -26.13 -40.17
CA PRO A 9 3.87 -27.44 -39.55
C PRO A 9 3.12 -27.55 -38.20
N PRO A 10 2.78 -28.77 -37.74
CA PRO A 10 2.05 -28.97 -36.48
C PRO A 10 2.92 -28.66 -35.26
N LEU A 11 2.33 -27.99 -34.25
CA LEU A 11 2.96 -27.78 -32.94
C LEU A 11 3.30 -29.12 -32.28
N ALA A 12 4.54 -29.27 -31.84
CA ALA A 12 4.97 -30.36 -31.00
C ALA A 12 4.28 -30.30 -29.62
N PRO A 13 3.97 -31.45 -28.98
CA PRO A 13 3.38 -31.47 -27.64
C PRO A 13 4.40 -30.99 -26.59
N ALA A 14 3.96 -30.09 -25.71
CA ALA A 14 4.74 -29.59 -24.59
C ALA A 14 5.19 -30.74 -23.67
N PRO A 15 6.43 -30.70 -23.13
CA PRO A 15 6.90 -31.71 -22.19
C PRO A 15 6.13 -31.64 -20.87
N SER A 16 5.73 -32.80 -20.35
CA SER A 16 5.10 -32.98 -19.05
C SER A 16 5.97 -32.39 -17.92
N PRO A 17 5.40 -31.63 -16.96
CA PRO A 17 6.17 -31.16 -15.82
C PRO A 17 6.56 -32.35 -14.93
N SER A 18 7.88 -32.59 -14.86
CA SER A 18 8.52 -33.50 -13.93
C SER A 18 8.25 -33.07 -12.48
N ALA A 19 8.04 -34.07 -11.61
CA ALA A 19 7.81 -33.94 -10.19
C ALA A 19 8.86 -33.06 -9.49
N ALA A 20 8.47 -31.83 -9.14
CA ALA A 20 9.17 -31.01 -8.17
C ALA A 20 8.49 -31.17 -6.80
N GLY A 21 9.32 -31.37 -5.77
CA GLY A 21 8.91 -31.83 -4.45
C GLY A 21 7.84 -30.99 -3.78
N SER A 22 6.96 -31.69 -3.05
CA SER A 22 5.96 -31.12 -2.15
C SER A 22 6.57 -30.06 -1.24
N PRO A 23 6.02 -28.83 -1.16
CA PRO A 23 6.43 -27.89 -0.15
C PRO A 23 6.04 -28.45 1.23
N ALA A 24 6.98 -28.41 2.17
CA ALA A 24 6.75 -28.73 3.57
C ALA A 24 5.63 -27.82 4.12
N PRO A 25 4.78 -28.31 5.04
CA PRO A 25 3.70 -27.51 5.61
C PRO A 25 4.31 -26.36 6.42
N GLY A 26 4.24 -25.16 5.87
CA GLY A 26 4.72 -23.93 6.48
C GLY A 26 3.95 -23.58 7.74
N ASP A 27 4.69 -23.04 8.70
CA ASP A 27 4.25 -22.56 10.00
C ASP A 27 3.10 -21.57 9.88
N ALA A 28 1.94 -21.96 10.41
CA ALA A 28 0.83 -21.06 10.64
C ALA A 28 1.15 -20.20 11.87
N GLU A 29 1.20 -18.88 11.68
CA GLU A 29 1.23 -17.88 12.76
C GLU A 29 0.16 -18.20 13.83
N PRO A 30 0.53 -18.32 15.12
CA PRO A 30 -0.40 -18.65 16.19
C PRO A 30 -1.28 -17.44 16.53
N GLY A 31 -2.51 -17.44 16.02
CA GLY A 31 -3.55 -16.52 16.46
C GLY A 31 -3.82 -16.62 17.96
N GLU A 32 -3.86 -15.46 18.61
CA GLU A 32 -4.21 -15.15 20.00
C GLU A 32 -4.82 -16.29 20.86
N GLY A 33 -3.99 -16.86 21.75
CA GLY A 33 -4.31 -17.16 23.16
C GLY A 33 -5.44 -18.13 23.55
N GLY A 34 -6.19 -18.69 22.61
CA GLY A 34 -7.21 -19.73 22.85
C GLY A 34 -6.68 -21.12 22.56
N LEU A 35 -6.94 -22.09 23.44
CA LEU A 35 -6.63 -23.51 23.19
C LEU A 35 -7.23 -23.93 21.84
N ASP A 36 -6.44 -24.51 20.95
CA ASP A 36 -6.93 -24.95 19.63
C ASP A 36 -7.91 -26.14 19.79
N ALA A 37 -9.18 -25.81 19.92
CA ALA A 37 -10.27 -26.74 20.18
C ALA A 37 -10.41 -27.81 19.08
N LEU A 38 -10.02 -27.51 17.84
CA LEU A 38 -10.05 -28.46 16.72
C LEU A 38 -8.95 -29.51 16.86
N THR A 39 -7.71 -29.08 17.12
CA THR A 39 -6.57 -29.98 17.31
C THR A 39 -6.76 -30.84 18.57
N LEU A 40 -7.20 -30.23 19.67
CA LEU A 40 -7.57 -30.94 20.90
C LEU A 40 -8.63 -32.01 20.64
N GLY A 41 -9.73 -31.65 19.97
CA GLY A 41 -10.82 -32.57 19.66
C GLY A 41 -10.37 -33.76 18.81
N ARG A 42 -9.52 -33.51 17.80
CA ARG A 42 -8.97 -34.57 16.96
C ARG A 42 -8.00 -35.49 17.69
N ARG A 43 -7.23 -34.96 18.64
CA ARG A 43 -6.34 -35.76 19.50
C ARG A 43 -7.11 -36.66 20.47
N ILE A 44 -8.17 -36.15 21.08
CA ILE A 44 -9.10 -36.93 21.91
C ILE A 44 -9.70 -38.09 21.10
N ARG A 45 -10.21 -37.79 19.90
CA ARG A 45 -10.79 -38.79 19.00
C ARG A 45 -9.79 -39.87 18.60
N ASP A 46 -8.59 -39.47 18.19
CA ASP A 46 -7.54 -40.40 17.79
C ASP A 46 -7.12 -41.31 18.95
N ARG A 47 -6.89 -40.76 20.15
CA ARG A 47 -6.55 -41.55 21.34
C ARG A 47 -7.68 -42.51 21.73
N ARG A 48 -8.94 -42.07 21.66
CA ARG A 48 -10.12 -42.91 21.88
C ARG A 48 -10.13 -44.11 20.93
N HIS A 49 -9.86 -43.88 19.64
CA HIS A 49 -9.79 -44.95 18.65
C HIS A 49 -8.62 -45.92 18.88
N ARG A 50 -7.42 -45.42 19.25
CA ARG A 50 -6.27 -46.28 19.59
C ARG A 50 -6.55 -47.21 20.79
N LEU A 51 -7.39 -46.77 21.72
CA LEU A 51 -7.81 -47.56 22.88
C LEU A 51 -9.04 -48.45 22.60
N GLY A 52 -9.58 -48.44 21.38
CA GLY A 52 -10.77 -49.23 21.02
C GLY A 52 -12.06 -48.76 21.70
N LEU A 53 -12.09 -47.56 22.25
CA LEU A 53 -13.24 -47.03 23.00
C LEU A 53 -14.31 -46.47 22.05
N THR A 54 -15.57 -46.81 22.30
CA THR A 54 -16.70 -46.16 21.63
C THR A 54 -16.93 -44.77 22.22
N LEU A 55 -17.67 -43.93 21.49
CA LEU A 55 -18.05 -42.59 21.98
C LEU A 55 -18.87 -42.70 23.28
N ASP A 56 -19.76 -43.69 23.37
CA ASP A 56 -20.60 -43.96 24.54
C ASP A 56 -19.76 -44.41 25.74
N THR A 57 -18.76 -45.27 25.53
CA THR A 57 -17.85 -45.71 26.60
C THR A 57 -17.05 -44.55 27.16
N LEU A 58 -16.50 -43.68 26.30
CA LEU A 58 -15.78 -42.49 26.77
C LEU A 58 -16.71 -41.53 27.51
N ALA A 59 -17.92 -41.31 26.99
CA ALA A 59 -18.92 -40.43 27.60
C ALA A 59 -19.36 -40.92 28.98
N ALA A 60 -19.60 -42.22 29.14
CA ALA A 60 -19.90 -42.84 30.42
C ALA A 60 -18.73 -42.71 31.42
N ALA A 61 -17.50 -42.91 30.97
CA ALA A 61 -16.30 -42.80 31.82
C ALA A 61 -16.08 -41.39 32.40
N VAL A 62 -16.63 -40.35 31.76
CA VAL A 62 -16.53 -38.96 32.21
C VAL A 62 -17.88 -38.38 32.67
N ASP A 63 -18.89 -39.24 32.86
CA ASP A 63 -20.25 -38.88 33.30
C ASP A 63 -20.90 -37.78 32.43
N ARG A 64 -20.84 -37.93 31.09
CA ARG A 64 -21.48 -36.99 30.15
C ARG A 64 -22.28 -37.69 29.07
N ALA A 65 -23.14 -36.91 28.41
CA ALA A 65 -23.86 -37.37 27.24
C ALA A 65 -22.89 -37.61 26.06
N PRO A 66 -23.09 -38.67 25.25
CA PRO A 66 -22.30 -38.93 24.04
C PRO A 66 -22.24 -37.73 23.09
N SER A 67 -23.34 -36.99 22.95
CA SER A 67 -23.42 -35.77 22.13
C SER A 67 -22.43 -34.70 22.58
N GLN A 68 -22.16 -34.58 23.88
CA GLN A 68 -21.22 -33.60 24.42
C GLN A 68 -19.77 -33.95 24.09
N ILE A 69 -19.42 -35.23 24.15
CA ILE A 69 -18.10 -35.72 23.71
C ILE A 69 -17.91 -35.53 22.22
N SER A 70 -18.95 -35.80 21.42
CA SER A 70 -18.91 -35.53 19.97
C SER A 70 -18.67 -34.06 19.65
N MET A 71 -19.28 -33.14 20.39
CA MET A 71 -19.07 -31.70 20.21
C MET A 71 -17.64 -31.27 20.54
N ILE A 72 -17.02 -31.91 21.54
CA ILE A 72 -15.62 -31.69 21.91
C ILE A 72 -14.67 -32.28 20.83
N GLU A 73 -14.89 -33.53 20.40
CA GLU A 73 -14.06 -34.20 19.37
C GLU A 73 -14.07 -33.49 18.00
N ASN A 74 -15.11 -32.72 17.73
CA ASN A 74 -15.25 -31.94 16.48
C ASN A 74 -14.90 -30.45 16.65
N GLY A 75 -14.33 -30.05 17.79
CA GLY A 75 -13.92 -28.65 18.04
C GLY A 75 -15.09 -27.65 17.92
N LYS A 76 -16.31 -28.10 18.23
CA LYS A 76 -17.52 -27.27 18.29
C LYS A 76 -17.79 -26.74 19.70
N ARG A 77 -17.13 -27.32 20.71
CA ARG A 77 -17.25 -26.91 22.11
C ARG A 77 -15.95 -27.14 22.84
N GLU A 78 -15.47 -26.10 23.52
CA GLU A 78 -14.30 -26.19 24.38
C GLU A 78 -14.66 -26.82 25.74
N PRO A 79 -13.91 -27.84 26.19
CA PRO A 79 -14.10 -28.40 27.53
C PRO A 79 -13.48 -27.51 28.60
N ARG A 80 -14.15 -27.39 29.75
CA ARG A 80 -13.54 -26.79 30.95
C ARG A 80 -12.37 -27.66 31.44
N LEU A 81 -11.39 -27.07 32.12
CA LEU A 81 -10.20 -27.78 32.63
C LEU A 81 -10.55 -29.02 33.47
N SER A 82 -11.61 -28.94 34.29
CA SER A 82 -12.10 -30.10 35.07
C SER A 82 -12.57 -31.26 34.20
N MET A 83 -13.27 -30.97 33.11
CA MET A 83 -13.70 -31.96 32.11
C MET A 83 -12.50 -32.53 31.35
N LEU A 84 -11.55 -31.68 30.98
CA LEU A 84 -10.35 -32.09 30.25
C LEU A 84 -9.49 -33.07 31.09
N ARG A 85 -9.39 -32.84 32.41
CA ARG A 85 -8.71 -33.78 33.33
C ARG A 85 -9.41 -35.15 33.38
N LEU A 86 -10.73 -35.18 33.39
CA LEU A 86 -11.51 -36.42 33.35
C LEU A 86 -11.30 -37.17 32.03
N ILE A 87 -11.31 -36.45 30.91
CA ILE A 87 -11.03 -37.03 29.58
C ILE A 87 -9.60 -37.59 29.51
N ALA A 88 -8.61 -36.85 30.01
CA ALA A 88 -7.22 -37.30 30.03
C ALA A 88 -7.05 -38.60 30.85
N ALA A 89 -7.67 -38.66 32.04
CA ALA A 89 -7.67 -39.85 32.88
C ALA A 89 -8.34 -41.05 32.17
N ALA A 90 -9.52 -40.85 31.56
CA ALA A 90 -10.24 -41.90 30.83
C ALA A 90 -9.48 -42.41 29.58
N LEU A 91 -8.63 -41.57 28.99
CA LEU A 91 -7.82 -41.87 27.80
C LEU A 91 -6.38 -42.30 28.12
N ASN A 92 -6.06 -42.57 29.39
CA ASN A 92 -4.73 -42.94 29.86
C ASN A 92 -3.65 -42.00 29.29
N THR A 93 -3.83 -40.70 29.47
CA THR A 93 -2.93 -39.64 28.98
C THR A 93 -2.92 -38.44 29.94
N THR A 94 -2.07 -37.45 29.67
CA THR A 94 -1.99 -36.21 30.45
C THR A 94 -2.73 -35.08 29.77
N VAL A 95 -3.08 -34.03 30.53
CA VAL A 95 -3.66 -32.81 29.96
C VAL A 95 -2.66 -32.15 29.01
N ASP A 96 -1.37 -32.11 29.36
CA ASP A 96 -0.32 -31.53 28.51
C ASP A 96 -0.23 -32.23 27.15
N GLU A 97 -0.32 -33.57 27.14
CA GLU A 97 -0.30 -34.33 25.89
C GLU A 97 -1.53 -34.03 25.02
N LEU A 98 -2.71 -33.83 25.63
CA LEU A 98 -3.92 -33.44 24.90
C LEU A 98 -3.86 -32.01 24.33
N LEU A 99 -3.10 -31.12 24.97
CA LEU A 99 -3.00 -29.70 24.59
C LEU A 99 -1.87 -29.39 23.61
N ARG A 100 -1.15 -30.41 23.14
CA ARG A 100 -0.14 -30.26 22.09
C ARG A 100 -0.72 -29.67 20.80
N THR A 101 0.03 -28.76 20.20
CA THR A 101 -0.35 -27.99 19.00
C THR A 101 -0.16 -28.75 17.68
N ASP A 102 0.66 -29.80 17.66
CA ASP A 102 0.81 -30.66 16.48
C ASP A 102 -0.46 -31.49 16.21
N ALA A 103 -0.67 -31.88 14.96
CA ALA A 103 -1.75 -32.80 14.61
C ALA A 103 -1.38 -34.24 14.97
N PRO A 104 -2.30 -35.06 15.51
CA PRO A 104 -2.01 -36.43 15.95
C PRO A 104 -1.70 -37.41 14.81
N THR A 105 -2.17 -37.12 13.59
CA THR A 105 -1.93 -37.91 12.37
C THR A 105 -1.93 -37.00 11.13
N PRO A 106 -1.30 -37.41 9.99
CA PRO A 106 -1.35 -36.66 8.74
C PRO A 106 -2.78 -36.40 8.24
N ARG A 107 -3.65 -37.41 8.38
CA ARG A 107 -5.08 -37.28 8.10
C ARG A 107 -5.73 -36.20 8.96
N ALA A 108 -5.48 -36.23 10.28
CA ALA A 108 -6.05 -35.23 11.19
C ALA A 108 -5.57 -33.81 10.82
N ALA A 109 -4.33 -33.66 10.35
CA ALA A 109 -3.83 -32.37 9.86
C ALA A 109 -4.66 -31.84 8.69
N LEU A 110 -4.96 -32.69 7.69
CA LEU A 110 -5.83 -32.33 6.56
C LEU A 110 -7.25 -31.96 7.02
N GLU A 111 -7.83 -32.74 7.93
CA GLU A 111 -9.17 -32.46 8.44
C GLU A 111 -9.24 -31.12 9.18
N ILE A 112 -8.24 -30.82 10.01
CA ILE A 112 -8.13 -29.56 10.74
C ILE A 112 -7.96 -28.40 9.76
N ALA A 113 -7.07 -28.54 8.76
CA ALA A 113 -6.82 -27.51 7.77
C ALA A 113 -8.09 -27.17 6.95
N VAL A 114 -8.82 -28.19 6.48
CA VAL A 114 -10.08 -27.98 5.74
C VAL A 114 -11.16 -27.37 6.63
N GLU A 115 -11.30 -27.80 7.89
CA GLU A 115 -12.28 -27.22 8.82
C GLU A 115 -11.95 -25.75 9.15
N ARG A 116 -10.66 -25.39 9.26
CA ARG A 116 -10.22 -23.99 9.41
C ARG A 116 -10.52 -23.17 8.16
N ALA A 117 -10.17 -23.68 6.98
CA ALA A 117 -10.48 -23.03 5.70
C ALA A 117 -11.98 -22.73 5.56
N GLN A 118 -12.84 -23.68 5.94
CA GLN A 118 -14.30 -23.51 5.91
C GLN A 118 -14.86 -22.53 6.96
N ARG A 119 -14.11 -22.27 8.03
CA ARG A 119 -14.43 -21.22 9.04
C ARG A 119 -13.84 -19.86 8.64
N GLY A 120 -12.96 -19.83 7.65
CA GLY A 120 -12.29 -18.63 7.18
C GLY A 120 -13.21 -17.64 6.46
N PRO A 121 -12.74 -16.39 6.30
CA PRO A 121 -13.52 -15.31 5.68
C PRO A 121 -13.86 -15.59 4.21
N VAL A 122 -12.94 -16.20 3.45
CA VAL A 122 -13.15 -16.48 2.01
C VAL A 122 -14.28 -17.47 1.80
N PHE A 123 -14.31 -18.58 2.55
CA PHE A 123 -15.37 -19.58 2.42
C PHE A 123 -16.74 -19.03 2.85
N THR A 124 -16.75 -18.17 3.88
CA THR A 124 -17.97 -17.48 4.35
C THR A 124 -18.49 -16.49 3.31
N ALA A 125 -17.60 -15.70 2.69
CA ALA A 125 -17.95 -14.70 1.68
C ALA A 125 -18.51 -15.34 0.40
N LEU A 126 -18.01 -16.52 0.01
CA LEU A 126 -18.51 -17.25 -1.16
C LEU A 126 -19.88 -17.91 -0.93
N GLY A 127 -20.39 -17.94 0.31
CA GLY A 127 -21.70 -18.52 0.63
C GLY A 127 -21.80 -20.03 0.37
N LEU A 128 -20.67 -20.74 0.36
CA LEU A 128 -20.63 -22.16 0.03
C LEU A 128 -21.21 -23.02 1.17
N PRO A 129 -21.91 -24.12 0.85
CA PRO A 129 -22.34 -25.07 1.86
C PRO A 129 -21.12 -25.73 2.52
N ARG A 130 -21.15 -25.86 3.85
CA ARG A 130 -20.07 -26.52 4.61
C ARG A 130 -20.04 -28.01 4.31
N LEU A 131 -18.89 -28.50 3.85
CA LEU A 131 -18.58 -29.91 3.72
C LEU A 131 -18.41 -30.54 5.10
N ARG A 132 -19.14 -31.62 5.35
CA ARG A 132 -18.95 -32.45 6.55
C ARG A 132 -17.70 -33.30 6.38
N VAL A 133 -16.61 -32.93 7.05
CA VAL A 133 -15.36 -33.70 7.06
C VAL A 133 -15.55 -34.96 7.92
N GLY A 134 -15.56 -36.13 7.28
CA GLY A 134 -15.80 -37.42 7.93
C GLY A 134 -14.92 -38.54 7.33
N PRO A 135 -15.16 -39.80 7.76
CA PRO A 135 -14.39 -40.95 7.30
C PRO A 135 -14.68 -41.34 5.84
N GLY A 136 -15.75 -40.82 5.23
CA GLY A 136 -16.14 -41.13 3.85
C GLY A 136 -15.40 -40.31 2.79
N GLN A 137 -14.55 -39.36 3.19
CA GLN A 137 -13.81 -38.50 2.27
C GLN A 137 -12.35 -38.95 2.16
N PRO A 138 -11.85 -39.35 0.98
CA PRO A 138 -10.44 -39.67 0.77
C PRO A 138 -9.50 -38.51 1.09
N ASP A 139 -8.23 -38.82 1.39
CA ASP A 139 -7.18 -37.81 1.65
C ASP A 139 -6.96 -36.91 0.44
N GLU A 140 -6.95 -37.49 -0.76
CA GLU A 140 -6.84 -36.77 -2.04
C GLU A 140 -7.92 -35.69 -2.19
N THR A 141 -9.15 -35.96 -1.76
CA THR A 141 -10.25 -35.00 -1.80
C THR A 141 -10.01 -33.83 -0.85
N LEU A 142 -9.60 -34.11 0.40
CA LEU A 142 -9.29 -33.03 1.35
C LEU A 142 -8.12 -32.18 0.85
N GLN A 143 -7.10 -32.82 0.28
CA GLN A 143 -5.95 -32.13 -0.28
C GLN A 143 -6.33 -31.26 -1.47
N THR A 144 -7.16 -31.76 -2.40
CA THR A 144 -7.65 -30.98 -3.54
C THR A 144 -8.47 -29.78 -3.09
N ILE A 145 -9.34 -29.94 -2.08
CA ILE A 145 -10.13 -28.83 -1.53
C ILE A 145 -9.22 -27.79 -0.90
N LEU A 146 -8.21 -28.21 -0.14
CA LEU A 146 -7.26 -27.29 0.49
C LEU A 146 -6.44 -26.54 -0.57
N THR A 147 -5.94 -27.25 -1.58
CA THR A 147 -5.22 -26.64 -2.71
C THR A 147 -6.12 -25.64 -3.44
N LEU A 148 -7.38 -25.99 -3.73
CA LEU A 148 -8.33 -25.08 -4.38
C LEU A 148 -8.61 -23.86 -3.50
N HIS A 149 -8.80 -24.04 -2.19
CA HIS A 149 -8.99 -22.94 -1.26
C HIS A 149 -7.78 -22.01 -1.25
N ASN A 150 -6.56 -22.54 -1.15
CA ASN A 150 -5.32 -21.76 -1.17
C ASN A 150 -5.15 -21.02 -2.50
N GLU A 151 -5.50 -21.63 -3.63
CA GLU A 151 -5.50 -20.98 -4.94
C GLU A 151 -6.57 -19.90 -5.05
N ILE A 152 -7.76 -20.09 -4.48
CA ILE A 152 -8.80 -19.06 -4.41
C ILE A 152 -8.32 -17.90 -3.52
N GLU A 153 -7.71 -18.17 -2.38
CA GLU A 153 -7.11 -17.13 -1.54
C GLU A 153 -6.00 -16.38 -2.29
N ARG A 154 -5.12 -17.09 -2.99
CA ARG A 154 -4.08 -16.49 -3.84
C ARG A 154 -4.71 -15.60 -4.91
N LEU A 155 -5.70 -16.10 -5.65
CA LEU A 155 -6.41 -15.34 -6.67
C LEU A 155 -7.18 -14.16 -6.08
N HIS A 156 -7.73 -14.27 -4.87
CA HIS A 156 -8.38 -13.16 -4.17
C HIS A 156 -7.35 -12.11 -3.73
N ARG A 157 -6.19 -12.51 -3.22
CA ARG A 157 -5.07 -11.59 -2.92
C ARG A 157 -4.58 -10.90 -4.20
N GLU A 158 -4.47 -11.64 -5.30
CA GLU A 158 -4.11 -11.10 -6.61
C GLU A 158 -5.18 -10.16 -7.18
N ARG A 159 -6.47 -10.45 -6.93
CA ARG A 159 -7.60 -9.62 -7.35
C ARG A 159 -7.92 -8.47 -6.40
N ALA A 160 -7.43 -8.45 -5.17
CA ALA A 160 -7.60 -7.36 -4.20
C ALA A 160 -7.02 -6.01 -4.72
N ALA A 161 -6.25 -6.06 -5.80
CA ALA A 161 -5.97 -4.92 -6.66
C ALA A 161 -7.16 -4.59 -7.60
N THR A 162 -8.41 -4.59 -7.11
CA THR A 162 -9.50 -3.99 -7.90
C THR A 162 -9.35 -2.47 -7.87
N PRO A 163 -9.60 -1.75 -8.98
CA PRO A 163 -9.61 -0.29 -8.97
C PRO A 163 -10.52 0.30 -7.89
N GLU A 164 -11.59 -0.41 -7.51
CA GLU A 164 -12.55 0.03 -6.51
C GLU A 164 -12.04 -0.13 -5.07
N GLU A 165 -11.38 -1.25 -4.75
CA GLU A 165 -10.69 -1.41 -3.46
C GLU A 165 -9.55 -0.41 -3.30
N ALA A 166 -8.80 -0.16 -4.38
CA ALA A 166 -7.76 0.86 -4.41
C ALA A 166 -8.30 2.27 -4.16
N ARG A 167 -9.45 2.62 -4.76
CA ARG A 167 -10.14 3.89 -4.51
C ARG A 167 -10.59 4.03 -3.05
N ARG A 168 -11.22 2.98 -2.50
CA ARG A 168 -11.67 2.98 -1.10
C ARG A 168 -10.51 3.13 -0.12
N ALA A 169 -9.41 2.40 -0.33
CA ALA A 169 -8.23 2.47 0.50
C ALA A 169 -7.56 3.87 0.45
N ASN A 170 -7.46 4.49 -0.73
CA ASN A 170 -6.97 5.86 -0.87
C ASN A 170 -7.87 6.88 -0.15
N ALA A 171 -9.19 6.74 -0.27
CA ALA A 171 -10.14 7.63 0.41
C ALA A 171 -10.03 7.53 1.94
N GLN A 172 -9.92 6.30 2.48
CA GLN A 172 -9.71 6.07 3.90
C GLN A 172 -8.37 6.66 4.38
N LEU A 173 -7.29 6.38 3.66
CA LEU A 173 -5.97 6.90 3.97
C LEU A 173 -5.96 8.44 4.02
N ARG A 174 -6.59 9.11 3.05
CA ARG A 174 -6.73 10.58 3.08
C ARG A 174 -7.50 11.07 4.31
N ALA A 175 -8.57 10.38 4.72
CA ALA A 175 -9.33 10.73 5.91
C ALA A 175 -8.47 10.59 7.19
N GLU A 176 -7.68 9.53 7.30
CA GLU A 176 -6.73 9.33 8.41
C GLU A 176 -5.63 10.39 8.44
N MET A 177 -5.05 10.71 7.27
CA MET A 177 -4.07 11.79 7.13
C MET A 177 -4.67 13.14 7.54
N ARG A 178 -5.90 13.45 7.12
CA ARG A 178 -6.60 14.68 7.52
C ARG A 178 -6.82 14.75 9.02
N ALA A 179 -7.25 13.66 9.64
CA ALA A 179 -7.49 13.59 11.08
C ALA A 179 -6.23 13.84 11.93
N ARG A 180 -5.05 13.64 11.35
CA ARG A 180 -3.74 13.87 11.99
C ARG A 180 -3.04 15.14 11.51
N ASP A 181 -3.72 16.01 10.75
CA ASP A 181 -3.10 17.17 10.11
C ASP A 181 -1.87 16.82 9.26
N ASN A 182 -1.87 15.60 8.73
CA ASN A 182 -0.79 14.99 7.95
C ASN A 182 0.57 15.05 8.66
N TYR A 183 0.57 14.97 9.99
CA TYR A 183 1.75 14.95 10.84
C TYR A 183 1.85 13.62 11.60
N PHE A 184 3.03 12.98 11.53
CA PHE A 184 3.29 11.68 12.13
C PHE A 184 4.47 11.78 13.10
N PRO A 185 4.22 12.08 14.40
CA PRO A 185 5.28 12.33 15.38
C PRO A 185 6.24 11.16 15.56
N GLU A 186 5.77 9.93 15.41
CA GLU A 186 6.57 8.71 15.44
C GLU A 186 7.63 8.69 14.34
N LEU A 187 7.30 9.14 13.13
CA LEU A 187 8.23 9.19 12.00
C LEU A 187 9.19 10.37 12.13
N GLU A 188 8.76 11.50 12.70
CA GLU A 188 9.67 12.61 13.02
C GLU A 188 10.72 12.20 14.04
N ALA A 189 10.32 11.45 15.07
CA ALA A 189 11.25 10.95 16.08
C ALA A 189 12.30 10.02 15.46
N GLN A 190 11.88 9.10 14.58
CA GLN A 190 12.81 8.22 13.85
C GLN A 190 13.75 8.99 12.93
N ALA A 191 13.25 10.01 12.22
CA ALA A 191 14.10 10.86 11.38
C ALA A 191 15.17 11.57 12.22
N LEU A 192 14.77 12.15 13.36
CA LEU A 192 15.66 12.84 14.28
C LEU A 192 16.69 11.90 14.89
N GLU A 193 16.28 10.71 15.31
CA GLU A 193 17.17 9.68 15.87
C GLU A 193 18.27 9.30 14.87
N LEU A 194 17.90 8.99 13.62
CA LEU A 194 18.87 8.65 12.57
C LEU A 194 19.82 9.81 12.26
N LEU A 195 19.30 11.03 12.11
CA LEU A 195 20.11 12.22 11.85
C LEU A 195 21.10 12.51 13.00
N THR A 196 20.66 12.33 14.24
CA THR A 196 21.49 12.52 15.43
C THR A 196 22.59 11.46 15.51
N ALA A 197 22.27 10.21 15.17
CA ALA A 197 23.21 9.09 15.22
C ALA A 197 24.41 9.28 14.26
N VAL A 198 24.19 9.93 13.12
CA VAL A 198 25.27 10.27 12.16
C VAL A 198 25.89 11.66 12.39
N GLY A 199 25.51 12.34 13.48
CA GLY A 199 26.07 13.64 13.84
C GLY A 199 25.68 14.78 12.89
N HIS A 200 24.52 14.70 12.24
CA HIS A 200 24.06 15.78 11.38
C HIS A 200 23.77 17.04 12.21
N SER A 201 24.53 18.11 11.94
CA SER A 201 24.48 19.37 12.70
C SER A 201 23.53 20.42 12.12
N GLY A 202 22.76 20.06 11.09
CA GLY A 202 21.72 20.86 10.47
C GLY A 202 21.98 21.23 9.01
N GLY A 203 20.93 21.75 8.35
CA GLY A 203 20.96 22.15 6.94
C GLY A 203 20.67 21.00 5.95
N PRO A 204 20.96 21.16 4.65
CA PRO A 204 20.72 20.12 3.66
C PRO A 204 21.52 18.84 3.93
N VAL A 205 20.84 17.69 3.88
CA VAL A 205 21.47 16.37 4.06
C VAL A 205 22.34 16.01 2.84
N SER A 206 23.66 15.96 2.99
CA SER A 206 24.56 15.64 1.88
C SER A 206 24.54 14.14 1.52
N HIS A 207 25.06 13.78 0.34
CA HIS A 207 25.27 12.37 -0.02
C HIS A 207 26.19 11.64 0.96
N GLN A 208 27.17 12.32 1.54
CA GLN A 208 28.03 11.73 2.57
C GLN A 208 27.24 11.37 3.82
N VAL A 209 26.36 12.26 4.29
CA VAL A 209 25.48 11.98 5.45
C VAL A 209 24.58 10.78 5.16
N VAL A 210 24.04 10.66 3.94
CA VAL A 210 23.25 9.48 3.54
C VAL A 210 24.10 8.19 3.54
N ALA A 211 25.37 8.27 3.13
CA ALA A 211 26.29 7.12 3.19
C ALA A 211 26.63 6.74 4.64
N ASP A 212 26.82 7.73 5.52
CA ASP A 212 27.06 7.52 6.94
C ASP A 212 25.84 6.87 7.61
N MET A 213 24.62 7.26 7.21
CA MET A 213 23.37 6.61 7.62
C MET A 213 23.31 5.15 7.16
N ALA A 214 23.71 4.87 5.91
CA ALA A 214 23.78 3.50 5.40
C ALA A 214 24.68 2.64 6.31
N ALA A 215 25.89 3.14 6.58
CA ALA A 215 26.86 2.45 7.42
C ALA A 215 26.35 2.26 8.86
N HIS A 216 25.71 3.27 9.44
CA HIS A 216 25.09 3.19 10.77
C HIS A 216 24.00 2.11 10.83
N LEU A 217 23.19 1.98 9.77
CA LEU A 217 22.15 0.96 9.65
C LEU A 217 22.69 -0.42 9.23
N GLY A 218 24.01 -0.58 9.06
CA GLY A 218 24.63 -1.84 8.65
C GLY A 218 24.47 -2.17 7.17
N PHE A 219 24.19 -1.17 6.33
CA PHE A 219 24.08 -1.31 4.88
C PHE A 219 25.30 -0.77 4.14
N SER A 220 25.66 -1.44 3.05
CA SER A 220 26.56 -0.93 2.02
C SER A 220 25.79 -0.57 0.76
N LEU A 221 26.17 0.52 0.10
CA LEU A 221 25.51 1.03 -1.11
C LEU A 221 26.24 0.54 -2.36
N HIS A 222 25.51 -0.06 -3.30
CA HIS A 222 26.06 -0.64 -4.54
C HIS A 222 25.33 -0.08 -5.74
N TYR A 223 26.05 0.56 -6.67
CA TYR A 223 25.47 1.04 -7.92
C TYR A 223 25.65 0.00 -9.02
N VAL A 224 24.56 -0.40 -9.67
CA VAL A 224 24.50 -1.48 -10.65
C VAL A 224 23.77 -1.03 -11.93
N GLY A 225 24.13 -1.63 -13.06
CA GLY A 225 23.55 -1.32 -14.37
C GLY A 225 22.35 -2.21 -14.76
N ASP A 226 22.14 -3.30 -14.04
CA ASP A 226 21.19 -4.38 -14.34
C ASP A 226 20.11 -4.52 -13.25
N LEU A 227 19.78 -3.42 -12.58
CA LEU A 227 18.69 -3.39 -11.62
C LEU A 227 17.37 -3.78 -12.31
N PRO A 228 16.53 -4.65 -11.70
CA PRO A 228 15.23 -5.03 -12.25
C PRO A 228 14.41 -3.83 -12.71
N HIS A 229 13.88 -3.86 -13.93
CA HIS A 229 13.25 -2.69 -14.56
C HIS A 229 12.01 -2.19 -13.80
N SER A 230 11.39 -3.10 -13.04
CA SER A 230 10.23 -2.85 -12.20
C SER A 230 10.55 -2.18 -10.85
N THR A 231 11.83 -2.09 -10.48
CA THR A 231 12.26 -1.59 -9.16
C THR A 231 13.03 -0.28 -9.24
N ARG A 232 13.06 0.46 -8.12
CA ARG A 232 13.85 1.71 -7.97
C ARG A 232 15.12 1.51 -7.15
N SER A 233 15.09 0.52 -6.28
CA SER A 233 16.20 0.01 -5.48
C SER A 233 15.84 -1.39 -5.03
N VAL A 234 16.84 -2.21 -4.74
CA VAL A 234 16.66 -3.54 -4.16
C VAL A 234 17.47 -3.62 -2.87
N THR A 235 16.82 -4.03 -1.77
CA THR A 235 17.48 -4.15 -0.47
C THR A 235 17.68 -5.63 -0.13
N ASP A 236 18.94 -6.04 -0.06
CA ASP A 236 19.37 -7.33 0.45
C ASP A 236 19.57 -7.24 1.97
N LYS A 237 18.53 -7.64 2.71
CA LYS A 237 18.55 -7.70 4.18
C LYS A 237 19.51 -8.77 4.72
N ARG A 238 19.82 -9.81 3.93
CA ARG A 238 20.67 -10.93 4.38
C ARG A 238 22.14 -10.53 4.40
N ASN A 239 22.59 -9.79 3.39
CA ASN A 239 23.99 -9.39 3.25
C ASN A 239 24.24 -7.91 3.59
N GLY A 240 23.21 -7.15 4.01
CA GLY A 240 23.34 -5.73 4.34
C GLY A 240 23.73 -4.89 3.13
N ARG A 241 23.05 -5.07 1.99
CA ARG A 241 23.35 -4.35 0.74
C ARG A 241 22.13 -3.66 0.16
N ILE A 242 22.30 -2.45 -0.34
CA ILE A 242 21.28 -1.73 -1.10
C ILE A 242 21.81 -1.48 -2.51
N TYR A 243 21.11 -2.04 -3.49
CA TYR A 243 21.43 -1.90 -4.90
C TYR A 243 20.63 -0.75 -5.52
N LEU A 244 21.33 0.09 -6.27
CA LEU A 244 20.84 1.35 -6.83
C LEU A 244 21.20 1.42 -8.32
N PRO A 245 20.40 2.07 -9.16
CA PRO A 245 20.73 2.20 -10.57
C PRO A 245 21.90 3.17 -10.77
N THR A 246 22.84 2.83 -11.65
CA THR A 246 23.94 3.74 -12.06
C THR A 246 23.43 4.96 -12.81
N GLU A 247 22.38 4.79 -13.63
CA GLU A 247 21.73 5.89 -14.34
C GLU A 247 20.69 6.59 -13.45
N GLN A 248 21.02 7.79 -12.98
CA GLN A 248 20.08 8.63 -12.26
C GLN A 248 19.12 9.28 -13.26
N ALA A 249 17.81 9.12 -13.05
CA ALA A 249 16.83 9.88 -13.81
C ALA A 249 17.09 11.38 -13.57
N ALA A 250 17.39 12.13 -14.64
CA ALA A 250 17.84 13.54 -14.62
C ALA A 250 16.92 14.53 -13.86
N SER A 251 15.73 14.09 -13.42
CA SER A 251 14.71 14.89 -12.75
C SER A 251 14.52 14.55 -11.27
N ARG A 252 15.25 13.60 -10.69
CA ARG A 252 15.00 13.11 -9.32
C ARG A 252 16.24 13.20 -8.44
N ASP A 253 15.99 13.55 -7.18
CA ASP A 253 16.99 13.53 -6.12
C ASP A 253 17.53 12.10 -5.94
N SER A 254 18.83 11.92 -6.14
CA SER A 254 19.51 10.62 -6.04
C SER A 254 19.56 10.08 -4.62
N ARG A 255 19.35 10.93 -3.60
CA ARG A 255 19.24 10.50 -2.19
C ARG A 255 17.92 9.77 -1.92
N SER A 256 16.84 10.14 -2.61
CA SER A 256 15.49 9.66 -2.30
C SER A 256 15.33 8.14 -2.37
N PRO A 257 15.79 7.41 -3.41
CA PRO A 257 15.65 5.95 -3.44
C PRO A 257 16.39 5.23 -2.29
N ILE A 258 17.51 5.80 -1.83
CA ILE A 258 18.31 5.28 -0.72
C ILE A 258 17.56 5.48 0.60
N LEU A 259 17.09 6.71 0.84
CA LEU A 259 16.32 7.05 2.03
C LEU A 259 14.98 6.31 2.08
N GLN A 260 14.36 6.03 0.94
CA GLN A 260 13.16 5.18 0.88
C GLN A 260 13.45 3.75 1.34
N ALA A 261 14.61 3.18 0.96
CA ALA A 261 15.04 1.87 1.44
C ALA A 261 15.30 1.87 2.95
N PHE A 262 15.94 2.93 3.48
CA PHE A 262 16.11 3.09 4.93
C PHE A 262 14.76 3.20 5.65
N ALA A 263 13.85 4.01 5.12
CA ALA A 263 12.56 4.24 5.73
C ALA A 263 11.75 2.93 5.84
N SER A 264 11.77 2.11 4.80
CA SER A 264 11.12 0.79 4.84
C SER A 264 11.79 -0.19 5.82
N HIS A 265 13.10 -0.09 6.02
CA HIS A 265 13.78 -0.85 7.07
C HIS A 265 13.41 -0.35 8.48
N LEU A 266 13.47 0.96 8.73
CA LEU A 266 13.20 1.60 10.02
C LEU A 266 11.74 1.45 10.47
N CYS A 267 10.80 1.50 9.54
CA CYS A 267 9.37 1.27 9.84
C CYS A 267 9.03 -0.21 10.03
N GLY A 268 10.00 -1.12 9.90
CA GLY A 268 9.77 -2.57 10.04
C GLY A 268 8.84 -3.12 8.96
N HIS A 269 8.87 -2.55 7.75
CA HIS A 269 7.97 -2.97 6.68
C HIS A 269 8.23 -4.42 6.28
N VAL A 270 7.14 -5.19 6.30
CA VAL A 270 7.05 -6.56 5.77
C VAL A 270 6.27 -6.53 4.46
N GLU A 271 6.27 -7.66 3.75
CA GLU A 271 5.46 -7.80 2.55
C GLU A 271 3.98 -7.45 2.84
N PRO A 272 3.36 -6.52 2.10
CA PRO A 272 2.03 -6.00 2.43
C PRO A 272 0.94 -7.05 2.22
N GLY A 273 0.11 -7.32 3.23
CA GLY A 273 -0.95 -8.34 3.11
C GLY A 273 -2.12 -7.96 2.19
N ASN A 274 -2.30 -6.66 1.93
CA ASN A 274 -3.36 -6.12 1.09
C ASN A 274 -2.97 -4.73 0.52
N TYR A 275 -3.82 -4.16 -0.32
CA TYR A 275 -3.57 -2.87 -0.96
C TYR A 275 -3.52 -1.69 0.03
N ALA A 276 -4.32 -1.71 1.10
CA ALA A 276 -4.29 -0.66 2.12
C ALA A 276 -2.97 -0.64 2.90
N ASP A 277 -2.43 -1.82 3.24
CA ASP A 277 -1.10 -1.95 3.84
C ASP A 277 -0.01 -1.42 2.92
N PHE A 278 -0.06 -1.74 1.63
CA PHE A 278 0.87 -1.19 0.64
C PHE A 278 0.82 0.34 0.58
N LEU A 279 -0.37 0.94 0.56
CA LEU A 279 -0.52 2.40 0.56
C LEU A 279 0.00 3.03 1.84
N ARG A 280 -0.30 2.45 3.01
CA ARG A 280 0.20 2.91 4.30
C ARG A 280 1.72 2.90 4.35
N GLN A 281 2.35 1.76 4.02
CA GLN A 281 3.81 1.64 3.96
C GLN A 281 4.40 2.69 3.00
N ARG A 282 3.77 2.92 1.85
CA ARG A 282 4.20 3.94 0.90
C ARG A 282 4.10 5.37 1.46
N VAL A 283 3.08 5.70 2.26
CA VAL A 283 2.98 7.00 2.94
C VAL A 283 4.08 7.15 3.98
N GLU A 284 4.26 6.16 4.85
CA GLU A 284 5.30 6.14 5.89
C GLU A 284 6.70 6.31 5.28
N THR A 285 7.01 5.55 4.23
CA THR A 285 8.29 5.63 3.50
C THR A 285 8.54 7.02 2.93
N ASN A 286 7.54 7.62 2.28
CA ASN A 286 7.70 8.95 1.67
C ASN A 286 7.77 10.06 2.72
N TYR A 287 6.99 9.94 3.81
CA TYR A 287 7.02 10.89 4.92
C TYR A 287 8.40 10.88 5.58
N LEU A 288 8.89 9.70 5.99
CA LEU A 288 10.17 9.58 6.66
C LEU A 288 11.33 10.01 5.75
N THR A 289 11.27 9.69 4.46
CA THR A 289 12.25 10.21 3.49
C THR A 289 12.28 11.74 3.46
N ALA A 290 11.10 12.39 3.39
CA ALA A 290 11.02 13.84 3.41
C ALA A 290 11.45 14.44 4.75
N ALA A 291 11.14 13.77 5.87
CA ALA A 291 11.54 14.19 7.21
C ALA A 291 13.05 14.11 7.43
N ILE A 292 13.73 13.13 6.83
CA ILE A 292 15.19 13.05 6.83
C ILE A 292 15.78 14.17 5.97
N LEU A 293 15.28 14.35 4.73
CA LEU A 293 15.81 15.37 3.80
C LEU A 293 15.60 16.81 4.27
N LEU A 294 14.49 17.06 4.97
CA LEU A 294 14.10 18.35 5.54
C LEU A 294 13.81 18.16 7.04
N PRO A 295 14.85 18.09 7.89
CA PRO A 295 14.69 17.87 9.32
C PRO A 295 13.70 18.85 9.95
N GLU A 296 12.83 18.37 10.85
CA GLU A 296 11.76 19.18 11.44
C GLU A 296 12.28 20.49 12.02
N THR A 297 13.30 20.44 12.88
CA THR A 297 13.88 21.60 13.56
C THR A 297 14.38 22.67 12.58
N ASP A 298 15.16 22.26 11.57
CA ASP A 298 15.72 23.19 10.58
C ASP A 298 14.64 23.78 9.67
N THR A 299 13.69 22.94 9.27
CA THR A 299 12.58 23.35 8.40
C THR A 299 11.68 24.33 9.13
N LEU A 300 11.34 24.06 10.40
CA LEU A 300 10.54 24.95 11.23
C LEU A 300 11.27 26.27 11.53
N ARG A 301 12.58 26.26 11.74
CA ARG A 301 13.36 27.50 11.88
C ARG A 301 13.20 28.38 10.64
N LEU A 302 13.44 27.82 9.45
CA LEU A 302 13.30 28.55 8.18
C LEU A 302 11.86 29.04 7.94
N LEU A 303 10.87 28.19 8.23
CA LEU A 303 9.46 28.54 8.05
C LEU A 303 8.98 29.60 9.06
N ASN A 304 9.41 29.54 10.32
CA ASN A 304 9.06 30.55 11.33
C ASN A 304 9.69 31.91 10.99
N ASP A 305 10.95 31.93 10.57
CA ASP A 305 11.62 33.15 10.11
C ASP A 305 10.89 33.74 8.89
N ALA A 306 10.51 32.89 7.93
CA ALA A 306 9.74 33.31 6.76
C ALA A 306 8.32 33.78 7.12
N LYS A 307 7.65 33.13 8.08
CA LYS A 307 6.32 33.51 8.57
C LYS A 307 6.35 34.86 9.29
N ALA A 308 7.33 35.09 10.16
CA ALA A 308 7.55 36.37 10.82
C ALA A 308 7.76 37.52 9.81
N ALA A 309 8.51 37.23 8.74
CA ALA A 309 8.73 38.16 7.63
C ALA A 309 7.62 38.15 6.56
N ARG A 310 6.52 37.41 6.76
CA ARG A 310 5.39 37.27 5.81
C ARG A 310 5.83 36.91 4.39
N ARG A 311 6.70 35.91 4.25
CA ARG A 311 7.31 35.51 2.97
C ARG A 311 7.51 34.00 2.84
N ILE A 312 6.64 33.19 3.45
CA ILE A 312 6.66 31.72 3.27
C ILE A 312 6.66 31.41 1.77
N SER A 313 7.60 30.58 1.35
CA SER A 313 7.84 30.22 -0.04
C SER A 313 8.34 28.77 -0.10
N LEU A 314 7.67 27.95 -0.90
CA LEU A 314 8.07 26.56 -1.10
C LEU A 314 9.37 26.46 -1.90
N GLU A 315 9.68 27.46 -2.72
CA GLU A 315 10.96 27.53 -3.42
C GLU A 315 12.12 27.79 -2.47
N ASP A 316 11.91 28.62 -1.43
CA ASP A 316 12.94 28.87 -0.44
C ASP A 316 13.26 27.56 0.33
N LEU A 317 12.25 26.72 0.60
CA LEU A 317 12.47 25.37 1.15
C LEU A 317 13.20 24.45 0.16
N ARG A 318 12.74 24.41 -1.09
CA ARG A 318 13.33 23.61 -2.16
C ARG A 318 14.82 23.89 -2.29
N ASP A 319 15.17 25.18 -2.37
CA ASP A 319 16.53 25.63 -2.60
C ASP A 319 17.40 25.45 -1.35
N ALA A 320 16.87 25.76 -0.16
CA ALA A 320 17.60 25.60 1.11
C ALA A 320 17.98 24.14 1.40
N PHE A 321 17.14 23.18 1.04
CA PHE A 321 17.39 21.74 1.28
C PHE A 321 17.84 20.97 0.03
N SER A 322 17.93 21.66 -1.13
CA SER A 322 18.29 21.08 -2.42
C SER A 322 17.43 19.87 -2.81
N VAL A 323 16.11 19.98 -2.63
CA VAL A 323 15.13 18.91 -2.96
C VAL A 323 14.29 19.28 -4.17
N SER A 324 13.39 18.39 -4.65
CA SER A 324 12.41 18.76 -5.66
C SER A 324 11.31 19.66 -5.08
N TYR A 325 10.57 20.36 -5.96
CA TYR A 325 9.44 21.18 -5.52
C TYR A 325 8.33 20.29 -4.93
N GLU A 326 8.10 19.10 -5.50
CA GLU A 326 7.19 18.08 -4.91
C GLU A 326 7.58 17.67 -3.48
N THR A 327 8.86 17.39 -3.22
CA THR A 327 9.31 17.02 -1.87
C THR A 327 9.15 18.19 -0.89
N ALA A 328 9.51 19.41 -1.29
CA ALA A 328 9.32 20.60 -0.47
C ALA A 328 7.83 20.86 -0.16
N ALA A 329 6.96 20.68 -1.17
CA ALA A 329 5.51 20.81 -1.02
C ALA A 329 4.93 19.77 -0.06
N HIS A 330 5.32 18.50 -0.20
CA HIS A 330 4.92 17.45 0.74
C HIS A 330 5.39 17.74 2.15
N ARG A 331 6.67 18.08 2.33
CA ARG A 331 7.19 18.42 3.66
C ARG A 331 6.45 19.59 4.29
N PHE A 332 6.16 20.63 3.50
CA PHE A 332 5.37 21.76 3.97
C PHE A 332 3.99 21.30 4.44
N THR A 333 3.31 20.40 3.72
CA THR A 333 2.00 19.88 4.14
C THR A 333 2.05 19.03 5.41
N ASN A 334 3.21 18.48 5.78
CA ASN A 334 3.36 17.74 7.04
C ASN A 334 3.49 18.67 8.26
N LEU A 335 4.05 19.86 8.07
CA LEU A 335 4.38 20.77 9.18
C LEU A 335 3.45 21.98 9.26
N ALA A 336 2.84 22.41 8.16
CA ALA A 336 2.10 23.67 8.08
C ALA A 336 0.97 23.76 9.09
N THR A 337 0.14 22.73 9.20
CA THR A 337 -1.01 22.77 10.11
C THR A 337 -0.58 22.45 11.54
N ALA A 338 0.09 21.30 11.74
CA ALA A 338 0.50 20.84 13.07
C ALA A 338 1.46 21.79 13.81
N ARG A 339 2.34 22.51 13.08
CA ARG A 339 3.38 23.36 13.70
C ARG A 339 3.24 24.84 13.43
N LEU A 340 2.60 25.25 12.34
CA LEU A 340 2.39 26.66 12.01
C LEU A 340 0.92 27.10 12.18
N GLY A 341 -0.03 26.18 12.41
CA GLY A 341 -1.46 26.51 12.49
C GLY A 341 -2.01 27.06 11.17
N ILE A 342 -1.46 26.63 10.04
CA ILE A 342 -1.92 27.01 8.70
C ILE A 342 -2.53 25.77 8.05
N PRO A 343 -3.87 25.70 7.87
CA PRO A 343 -4.50 24.65 7.09
C PRO A 343 -4.13 24.82 5.61
N VAL A 344 -3.92 23.70 4.91
CA VAL A 344 -3.43 23.67 3.53
C VAL A 344 -4.16 22.63 2.69
N HIS A 345 -4.05 22.77 1.38
CA HIS A 345 -4.27 21.69 0.44
C HIS A 345 -3.09 21.52 -0.50
N PHE A 346 -2.96 20.31 -1.02
CA PHE A 346 -1.98 19.89 -2.00
C PHE A 346 -2.69 19.20 -3.16
N MET A 347 -2.28 19.50 -4.38
CA MET A 347 -2.70 18.76 -5.56
C MET A 347 -1.55 18.57 -6.54
N LYS A 348 -1.45 17.36 -7.08
CA LYS A 348 -0.61 17.02 -8.22
C LYS A 348 -1.51 16.66 -9.39
N VAL A 349 -1.40 17.38 -10.49
CA VAL A 349 -2.34 17.32 -11.61
C VAL A 349 -1.57 17.15 -12.91
N HIS A 350 -1.99 16.22 -13.75
CA HIS A 350 -1.45 16.04 -15.11
C HIS A 350 -1.93 17.16 -16.05
N GLU A 351 -1.22 17.45 -17.15
CA GLU A 351 -1.63 18.47 -18.13
C GLU A 351 -3.06 18.27 -18.70
N SER A 352 -3.57 17.03 -18.74
CA SER A 352 -4.97 16.74 -19.08
C SER A 352 -5.99 17.32 -18.09
N GLY A 353 -5.55 17.63 -16.88
CA GLY A 353 -6.34 18.06 -15.73
C GLY A 353 -6.73 16.95 -14.77
N THR A 354 -6.23 15.72 -14.97
CA THR A 354 -6.47 14.59 -14.08
C THR A 354 -5.68 14.74 -12.79
N ILE A 355 -6.36 14.60 -11.64
CA ILE A 355 -5.72 14.60 -10.33
C ILE A 355 -5.00 13.26 -10.13
N ILE A 356 -3.71 13.32 -9.83
CA ILE A 356 -2.85 12.16 -9.58
C ILE A 356 -2.68 11.92 -8.09
N LYS A 357 -2.59 13.00 -7.31
CA LYS A 357 -2.46 12.97 -5.85
C LYS A 357 -3.10 14.22 -5.27
N ALA A 358 -3.83 14.07 -4.18
CA ALA A 358 -4.44 15.18 -3.46
C ALA A 358 -4.35 14.97 -1.94
N TYR A 359 -4.31 16.08 -1.21
CA TYR A 359 -4.42 16.11 0.24
C TYR A 359 -5.01 17.46 0.67
N GLU A 360 -5.81 17.47 1.74
CA GLU A 360 -6.47 18.67 2.23
C GLU A 360 -6.85 18.56 3.71
N ASN A 361 -6.70 19.69 4.41
CA ASN A 361 -7.29 19.95 5.73
C ASN A 361 -7.76 21.41 5.88
N ASP A 362 -8.08 22.07 4.77
CA ASP A 362 -8.47 23.49 4.71
C ASP A 362 -9.85 23.73 4.11
N ASP A 363 -10.71 22.71 4.18
CA ASP A 363 -12.09 22.67 3.69
C ASP A 363 -12.26 22.83 2.17
N VAL A 364 -11.17 22.84 1.39
CA VAL A 364 -11.27 22.78 -0.08
C VAL A 364 -12.05 21.55 -0.52
N GLN A 365 -12.94 21.73 -1.48
CA GLN A 365 -13.75 20.64 -2.03
C GLN A 365 -13.13 20.18 -3.35
N PHE A 366 -12.40 19.07 -3.31
CA PHE A 366 -11.92 18.43 -4.52
C PHE A 366 -13.06 17.76 -5.28
N PRO A 367 -12.99 17.71 -6.63
CA PRO A 367 -13.88 16.85 -7.39
C PRO A 367 -13.64 15.40 -6.97
N SER A 368 -14.73 14.66 -6.75
CA SER A 368 -14.68 13.24 -6.44
C SER A 368 -15.68 12.47 -7.31
N ASP A 369 -15.45 11.18 -7.45
CA ASP A 369 -16.45 10.26 -8.00
C ASP A 369 -17.57 9.94 -6.99
N ALA A 370 -18.51 9.09 -7.38
CA ALA A 370 -19.64 8.67 -6.53
C ALA A 370 -19.20 7.92 -5.26
N LEU A 371 -17.97 7.41 -5.22
CA LEU A 371 -17.39 6.70 -4.08
C LEU A 371 -16.48 7.61 -3.22
N GLY A 372 -16.37 8.90 -3.56
CA GLY A 372 -15.54 9.87 -2.84
C GLY A 372 -14.06 9.82 -3.19
N ALA A 373 -13.66 9.08 -4.23
CA ALA A 373 -12.28 9.06 -4.70
C ALA A 373 -11.98 10.33 -5.52
N VAL A 374 -10.86 10.98 -5.22
CA VAL A 374 -10.44 12.24 -5.84
C VAL A 374 -9.46 11.97 -6.98
N GLU A 375 -8.59 10.98 -6.81
CA GLU A 375 -7.63 10.54 -7.81
C GLU A 375 -8.35 10.05 -9.09
N GLY A 376 -7.88 10.50 -10.25
CA GLY A 376 -8.50 10.22 -11.54
C GLY A 376 -9.60 11.21 -11.94
N SER A 377 -10.12 12.01 -11.03
CA SER A 377 -11.09 13.07 -11.36
C SER A 377 -10.41 14.27 -12.04
N THR A 378 -11.19 15.09 -12.74
CA THR A 378 -10.69 16.27 -13.45
C THR A 378 -10.89 17.52 -12.61
N VAL A 379 -9.80 18.23 -12.28
CA VAL A 379 -9.87 19.52 -11.60
C VAL A 379 -10.37 20.62 -12.53
N CYS A 380 -11.12 21.59 -12.00
CA CYS A 380 -11.67 22.69 -12.78
C CYS A 380 -10.57 23.53 -13.45
N ARG A 381 -10.80 23.92 -14.72
CA ARG A 381 -9.86 24.68 -15.56
C ARG A 381 -9.41 26.00 -14.96
N SER A 382 -10.22 26.61 -14.11
CA SER A 382 -9.91 27.88 -13.44
C SER A 382 -8.92 27.74 -12.28
N TRP A 383 -8.64 26.53 -11.79
CA TRP A 383 -7.72 26.34 -10.66
C TRP A 383 -6.27 26.58 -11.06
N THR A 384 -5.46 27.04 -10.11
CA THR A 384 -4.02 27.31 -10.30
C THR A 384 -3.25 26.09 -10.82
N ALA A 385 -3.66 24.87 -10.45
CA ALA A 385 -3.06 23.63 -10.95
C ALA A 385 -3.35 23.36 -12.43
N ARG A 386 -4.30 24.06 -13.05
CA ARG A 386 -4.61 24.00 -14.49
C ARG A 386 -4.07 25.21 -15.23
N THR A 387 -4.31 26.41 -14.72
CA THR A 387 -3.93 27.65 -15.39
C THR A 387 -2.41 27.79 -15.54
N VAL A 388 -1.63 27.18 -14.64
CA VAL A 388 -0.15 27.17 -14.73
C VAL A 388 0.35 26.58 -16.06
N PHE A 389 -0.37 25.64 -16.68
CA PHE A 389 0.04 25.05 -17.96
C PHE A 389 -0.01 26.05 -19.12
N ASP A 390 -0.85 27.08 -19.03
CA ASP A 390 -0.97 28.13 -20.05
C ASP A 390 0.06 29.26 -19.86
N VAL A 391 0.80 29.27 -18.75
CA VAL A 391 1.77 30.31 -18.42
C VAL A 391 3.10 30.07 -19.15
N PRO A 392 3.61 31.02 -19.96
CA PRO A 392 4.87 30.85 -20.68
C PRO A 392 6.10 30.75 -19.77
N ASP A 393 6.10 31.48 -18.64
CA ASP A 393 7.17 31.38 -17.65
C ASP A 393 7.06 30.03 -16.91
N ARG A 394 8.05 29.17 -17.14
CA ARG A 394 8.20 27.86 -16.48
C ARG A 394 9.22 27.90 -15.34
N PHE A 395 9.92 29.03 -15.15
CA PHE A 395 10.95 29.17 -14.13
C PHE A 395 10.35 29.60 -12.79
N SER A 396 9.50 30.63 -12.79
CA SER A 396 8.87 31.13 -11.57
C SER A 396 7.62 30.32 -11.20
N PRO A 397 7.26 30.24 -9.91
CA PRO A 397 6.01 29.62 -9.51
C PRO A 397 4.85 30.55 -9.87
N TRP A 398 3.74 29.94 -10.28
CA TRP A 398 2.52 30.67 -10.60
C TRP A 398 1.67 30.86 -9.34
N TYR A 399 1.34 32.11 -9.02
CA TYR A 399 0.48 32.46 -7.88
C TYR A 399 -0.87 32.96 -8.39
N GLN A 400 -1.95 32.44 -7.82
CA GLN A 400 -3.30 32.83 -8.23
C GLN A 400 -4.31 32.67 -7.09
N TYR A 401 -5.24 33.61 -7.01
CA TYR A 401 -6.47 33.49 -6.23
C TYR A 401 -7.56 32.80 -7.03
N THR A 402 -8.23 31.82 -6.44
CA THR A 402 -9.38 31.15 -7.04
C THR A 402 -10.58 31.32 -6.12
N ASP A 403 -11.60 32.04 -6.58
CA ASP A 403 -12.87 32.12 -5.88
C ASP A 403 -13.73 30.92 -6.21
N THR A 404 -14.27 30.29 -5.18
CA THR A 404 -15.15 29.13 -5.29
C THR A 404 -16.41 29.36 -4.46
N PRO A 405 -17.48 28.57 -4.66
CA PRO A 405 -18.64 28.63 -3.78
C PRO A 405 -18.31 28.32 -2.30
N ALA A 406 -17.24 27.57 -2.05
CA ALA A 406 -16.79 27.20 -0.70
C ALA A 406 -15.87 28.25 -0.05
N GLY A 407 -15.37 29.23 -0.82
CA GLY A 407 -14.45 30.24 -0.33
C GLY A 407 -13.38 30.63 -1.37
N THR A 408 -12.57 31.61 -1.02
CA THR A 408 -11.43 32.05 -1.82
C THR A 408 -10.16 31.35 -1.34
N PHE A 409 -9.44 30.73 -2.26
CA PHE A 409 -8.17 30.05 -2.02
C PHE A 409 -7.05 30.74 -2.78
N TRP A 410 -5.88 30.85 -2.17
CA TRP A 410 -4.65 31.24 -2.87
C TRP A 410 -3.80 30.00 -3.03
N CYS A 411 -3.29 29.77 -4.23
CA CYS A 411 -2.40 28.64 -4.49
C CYS A 411 -1.14 29.11 -5.21
N THR A 412 -0.05 28.40 -4.94
CA THR A 412 1.18 28.43 -5.72
C THR A 412 1.31 27.12 -6.50
N SER A 413 1.73 27.19 -7.76
CA SER A 413 1.91 26.02 -8.62
C SER A 413 3.20 26.09 -9.41
N ARG A 414 3.83 24.93 -9.62
CA ARG A 414 4.98 24.78 -10.53
C ARG A 414 4.79 23.54 -11.39
N ILE A 415 5.34 23.58 -12.62
CA ILE A 415 5.35 22.42 -13.52
C ILE A 415 6.63 21.62 -13.32
N GLU A 416 6.47 20.31 -13.20
CA GLU A 416 7.53 19.30 -13.20
C GLU A 416 7.33 18.36 -14.40
N LYS A 417 8.44 17.92 -15.00
CA LYS A 417 8.41 16.98 -16.13
C LYS A 417 8.57 15.55 -15.65
N ALA A 418 7.79 14.63 -16.21
CA ALA A 418 8.01 13.20 -16.01
C ALA A 418 7.83 12.44 -17.33
N LYS A 419 8.08 11.11 -17.30
CA LYS A 419 8.04 10.25 -18.51
C LYS A 419 6.69 10.28 -19.23
N GLU A 420 5.60 10.49 -18.50
CA GLU A 420 4.22 10.39 -18.98
C GLU A 420 3.62 11.74 -19.40
N GLY A 421 4.34 12.85 -19.20
CA GLY A 421 3.87 14.19 -19.50
C GLY A 421 4.32 15.23 -18.47
N ASP A 422 3.78 16.45 -18.64
CA ASP A 422 3.96 17.55 -17.71
C ASP A 422 2.94 17.45 -16.56
N TYR A 423 3.41 17.68 -15.34
CA TYR A 423 2.61 17.65 -14.13
C TYR A 423 2.73 18.98 -13.40
N SER A 424 1.63 19.50 -12.86
CA SER A 424 1.66 20.62 -11.94
C SER A 424 1.64 20.10 -10.50
N VAL A 425 2.47 20.69 -9.66
CA VAL A 425 2.45 20.52 -8.21
C VAL A 425 1.99 21.83 -7.62
N SER A 426 0.88 21.78 -6.87
CA SER A 426 0.26 22.96 -6.30
C SER A 426 0.00 22.79 -4.81
N VAL A 427 0.27 23.87 -4.07
CA VAL A 427 -0.10 24.00 -2.66
C VAL A 427 -0.90 25.28 -2.49
N GLY A 428 -2.00 25.20 -1.76
CA GLY A 428 -2.82 26.35 -1.46
C GLY A 428 -3.29 26.42 -0.02
N VAL A 429 -3.84 27.59 0.30
CA VAL A 429 -4.38 27.94 1.62
C VAL A 429 -5.66 28.77 1.46
N PRO A 430 -6.52 28.79 2.49
CA PRO A 430 -7.65 29.71 2.53
C PRO A 430 -7.18 31.17 2.58
N PHE A 431 -8.00 32.08 2.06
CA PHE A 431 -7.70 33.52 2.01
C PHE A 431 -7.20 34.12 3.34
N ALA A 432 -7.73 33.64 4.47
CA ALA A 432 -7.36 34.10 5.81
C ALA A 432 -5.88 33.91 6.16
N HIS A 433 -5.17 32.96 5.52
CA HIS A 433 -3.77 32.63 5.82
C HIS A 433 -2.78 33.17 4.78
N VAL A 434 -3.25 33.86 3.74
CA VAL A 434 -2.43 34.29 2.61
C VAL A 434 -1.42 35.37 2.97
N ASN A 435 -1.69 36.15 4.01
CA ASN A 435 -0.81 37.19 4.51
C ASN A 435 0.59 36.68 4.91
N TRP A 436 0.77 35.38 5.16
CA TRP A 436 2.06 34.77 5.50
C TRP A 436 2.94 34.43 4.29
N PHE A 437 2.38 34.41 3.09
CA PHE A 437 3.05 33.86 1.90
C PHE A 437 3.64 34.94 0.99
N ARG A 438 4.73 34.58 0.31
CA ARG A 438 5.24 35.32 -0.85
C ARG A 438 4.29 35.12 -2.04
N GLY A 439 4.12 36.12 -2.88
CA GLY A 439 3.21 36.05 -4.04
C GLY A 439 1.75 36.37 -3.71
N ARG A 440 1.45 36.80 -2.47
CA ARG A 440 0.11 37.28 -2.07
C ARG A 440 -0.37 38.51 -2.85
N GLU A 441 0.54 39.34 -3.34
CA GLU A 441 0.19 40.56 -4.11
C GLU A 441 -0.15 40.24 -5.58
N THR A 442 -0.26 38.95 -5.94
CA THR A 442 -0.55 38.52 -7.30
C THR A 442 -1.86 39.13 -7.81
N PRO A 443 -1.87 39.75 -9.01
CA PRO A 443 -3.10 40.24 -9.61
C PRO A 443 -3.94 39.11 -10.24
N ASN A 444 -3.37 37.89 -10.33
CA ASN A 444 -4.00 36.77 -11.00
C ASN A 444 -5.17 36.24 -10.16
N ARG A 445 -6.36 36.33 -10.72
CA ARG A 445 -7.59 35.84 -10.08
C ARG A 445 -8.45 35.10 -11.08
N ALA A 446 -8.97 33.97 -10.67
CA ALA A 446 -9.91 33.17 -11.45
C ALA A 446 -11.15 32.86 -10.61
N VAL A 447 -12.26 32.59 -11.29
CA VAL A 447 -13.51 32.19 -10.64
C VAL A 447 -13.82 30.76 -11.07
N SER A 448 -14.04 29.89 -10.10
CA SER A 448 -14.59 28.56 -10.30
C SER A 448 -16.02 28.55 -9.78
N ARG A 449 -16.98 28.21 -10.64
CA ARG A 449 -18.37 27.94 -10.24
C ARG A 449 -18.65 26.45 -10.06
N CYS A 450 -17.65 25.57 -10.25
CA CYS A 450 -17.83 24.13 -10.06
C CYS A 450 -18.25 23.89 -8.57
N PRO A 451 -19.23 22.99 -8.29
CA PRO A 451 -19.65 21.86 -9.11
C PRO A 451 -20.70 22.14 -10.20
N ASP A 452 -21.12 23.41 -10.44
CA ASP A 452 -21.95 23.77 -11.60
C ASP A 452 -21.34 23.23 -12.90
N GLU A 453 -22.11 22.40 -13.61
CA GLU A 453 -21.65 21.72 -14.83
C GLU A 453 -21.24 22.71 -15.93
N SER A 454 -21.92 23.87 -16.01
CA SER A 454 -21.65 24.92 -16.99
C SER A 454 -20.28 25.57 -16.83
N CYS A 455 -19.65 25.44 -15.65
CA CYS A 455 -18.36 26.06 -15.40
C CYS A 455 -17.21 25.35 -16.11
N CYS A 456 -17.21 24.02 -16.08
CA CYS A 456 -16.03 23.24 -16.47
C CYS A 456 -16.31 21.86 -17.05
N ARG A 457 -17.54 21.33 -16.92
CA ARG A 457 -17.88 19.95 -17.30
C ARG A 457 -18.67 19.87 -18.60
N ARG A 458 -19.57 20.83 -18.82
CA ARG A 458 -20.34 20.97 -20.06
C ARG A 458 -19.66 22.00 -20.97
N ALA A 459 -19.66 21.73 -22.28
CA ALA A 459 -19.24 22.73 -23.24
C ALA A 459 -20.23 23.92 -23.25
N PRO A 460 -19.77 25.16 -23.52
CA PRO A 460 -20.65 26.29 -23.75
C PRO A 460 -21.68 26.00 -24.84
N ASP A 461 -22.91 26.48 -24.67
CA ASP A 461 -24.03 26.19 -25.60
C ASP A 461 -23.69 26.53 -27.05
N GLU A 462 -23.03 27.67 -27.30
CA GLU A 462 -22.58 28.06 -28.65
C GLU A 462 -21.63 27.04 -29.31
N LEU A 463 -20.78 26.38 -28.53
CA LEU A 463 -19.87 25.34 -29.03
C LEU A 463 -20.59 24.00 -29.19
N SER A 464 -21.50 23.67 -28.26
CA SER A 464 -22.35 22.48 -28.35
C SER A 464 -23.25 22.55 -29.58
N ASP A 465 -24.01 23.62 -29.79
CA ASP A 465 -24.91 23.79 -30.92
C ASP A 465 -24.19 23.63 -32.27
N ARG A 466 -22.92 24.03 -32.33
CA ARG A 466 -22.11 23.97 -33.56
C ARG A 466 -21.53 22.58 -33.83
N TRP A 467 -21.15 21.82 -32.81
CA TRP A 467 -20.31 20.63 -32.96
C TRP A 467 -20.92 19.34 -32.40
N GLU A 468 -21.96 19.43 -31.59
CA GLU A 468 -22.68 18.28 -31.05
C GLU A 468 -23.27 17.44 -32.19
N GLY A 469 -23.04 16.13 -32.16
CA GLY A 469 -23.40 15.23 -33.26
C GLY A 469 -22.55 15.36 -34.54
N GLN A 470 -21.71 16.39 -34.67
CA GLN A 470 -20.81 16.60 -35.82
C GLN A 470 -19.34 16.27 -35.52
N ALA A 471 -18.98 16.09 -34.25
CA ALA A 471 -17.63 15.72 -33.82
C ALA A 471 -17.58 14.25 -33.37
N TRP A 472 -16.61 13.49 -33.90
CA TRP A 472 -16.31 12.13 -33.44
C TRP A 472 -14.89 12.07 -32.88
N PRO A 473 -14.69 12.21 -31.57
CA PRO A 473 -13.36 12.12 -30.98
C PRO A 473 -12.88 10.67 -30.98
N VAL A 474 -11.68 10.44 -31.51
CA VAL A 474 -10.94 9.18 -31.27
C VAL A 474 -10.16 9.38 -29.97
N ALA A 475 -10.62 8.75 -28.89
CA ALA A 475 -9.98 8.88 -27.59
C ALA A 475 -8.57 8.26 -27.61
N ARG A 476 -7.59 8.96 -27.04
CA ARG A 476 -6.35 8.32 -26.61
C ARG A 476 -6.66 7.53 -25.35
N THR A 477 -6.56 6.21 -25.41
CA THR A 477 -6.79 5.38 -24.23
C THR A 477 -5.57 5.47 -23.31
N PRO A 478 -5.69 6.00 -22.08
CA PRO A 478 -4.59 6.00 -21.14
C PRO A 478 -4.15 4.56 -20.87
N THR A 479 -2.86 4.30 -20.88
CA THR A 479 -2.29 2.96 -20.65
C THR A 479 -2.78 2.36 -19.32
N SER A 480 -3.07 3.20 -18.34
CA SER A 480 -3.60 2.85 -17.02
C SER A 480 -5.07 2.44 -16.98
N LEU A 481 -5.86 2.74 -18.03
CA LEU A 481 -7.29 2.36 -18.11
C LEU A 481 -7.50 0.95 -18.70
N LEU A 482 -6.53 0.44 -19.46
CA LEU A 482 -6.56 -0.89 -20.08
C LEU A 482 -5.65 -1.90 -19.37
N ALA A 483 -4.62 -1.44 -18.68
CA ALA A 483 -3.80 -2.31 -17.85
C ALA A 483 -4.59 -2.65 -16.59
N ALA A 484 -4.87 -3.95 -16.37
CA ALA A 484 -5.15 -4.44 -15.03
C ALA A 484 -4.00 -3.95 -14.12
N LEU A 485 -4.31 -3.51 -12.90
CA LEU A 485 -3.28 -3.21 -11.92
C LEU A 485 -2.34 -4.43 -11.88
N PRO A 486 -1.02 -4.25 -12.08
CA PRO A 486 -0.11 -5.36 -12.17
C PRO A 486 -0.24 -6.24 -10.92
N THR A 487 -0.45 -7.53 -11.16
CA THR A 487 -0.74 -8.54 -10.14
C THR A 487 0.47 -8.82 -9.26
N GLY A 488 0.24 -9.11 -7.99
CA GLY A 488 1.29 -9.44 -7.03
C GLY A 488 1.19 -8.60 -5.76
N THR A 489 1.95 -8.99 -4.74
CA THR A 489 1.93 -8.34 -3.43
C THR A 489 2.46 -6.90 -3.48
N PHE A 490 3.45 -6.66 -4.36
CA PHE A 490 3.88 -5.32 -4.76
C PHE A 490 3.40 -5.05 -6.19
N PRO A 491 2.41 -4.16 -6.39
CA PRO A 491 1.88 -3.90 -7.72
C PRO A 491 2.97 -3.41 -8.67
N GLY A 492 3.28 -4.22 -9.69
CA GLY A 492 4.22 -3.87 -10.77
C GLY A 492 5.63 -4.40 -10.60
N VAL A 493 5.93 -5.15 -9.54
CA VAL A 493 7.24 -5.76 -9.29
C VAL A 493 7.18 -7.26 -9.55
N ASP A 494 8.10 -7.79 -10.37
CA ASP A 494 8.27 -9.24 -10.57
C ASP A 494 9.22 -9.81 -9.50
N PRO A 495 8.71 -10.64 -8.55
CA PRO A 495 9.56 -11.22 -7.51
C PRO A 495 10.63 -12.15 -8.09
N THR A 496 10.39 -12.80 -9.24
CA THR A 496 11.36 -13.69 -9.88
C THR A 496 12.56 -12.90 -10.37
N GLU A 497 12.32 -11.76 -11.03
CA GLU A 497 13.37 -10.84 -11.50
C GLU A 497 14.22 -10.34 -10.32
N VAL A 498 13.57 -9.97 -9.21
CA VAL A 498 14.26 -9.51 -7.98
C VAL A 498 15.09 -10.62 -7.35
N TYR A 499 14.57 -11.85 -7.23
CA TYR A 499 15.30 -12.95 -6.62
C TYR A 499 16.46 -13.44 -7.48
N GLN A 500 16.29 -13.51 -8.80
CA GLN A 500 17.38 -13.82 -9.73
C GLN A 500 18.49 -12.75 -9.66
N PHE A 501 18.11 -11.48 -9.60
CA PHE A 501 19.05 -10.37 -9.42
C PHE A 501 19.83 -10.51 -8.10
N LEU A 502 19.15 -10.80 -6.99
CA LEU A 502 19.78 -10.99 -5.68
C LEU A 502 20.74 -12.19 -5.66
N GLU A 503 20.37 -13.32 -6.26
CA GLU A 503 21.23 -14.50 -6.37
C GLU A 503 22.50 -14.19 -7.18
N ALA A 504 22.36 -13.46 -8.29
CA ALA A 504 23.49 -13.05 -9.12
C ALA A 504 24.47 -12.09 -8.41
N HIS A 505 23.97 -11.30 -7.45
CA HIS A 505 24.76 -10.33 -6.69
C HIS A 505 25.15 -10.79 -5.28
N ALA A 506 24.80 -12.02 -4.90
CA ALA A 506 25.14 -12.58 -3.61
C ALA A 506 26.68 -12.65 -3.45
N PRO A 507 27.23 -12.26 -2.29
CA PRO A 507 28.64 -12.51 -2.00
C PRO A 507 28.93 -14.01 -2.03
N ALA A 508 30.09 -14.36 -2.61
CA ALA A 508 30.60 -15.74 -2.67
C ALA A 508 30.91 -16.34 -1.29
#